data_AF-A0A963SBF5-F1
#
_entry.id   AF-A0A963SBF5-F1
#
_cell.length_a   1.000
_cell.length_b   1.000
_cell.length_c   1.000
_cell.angle_alpha   90.00
_cell.angle_beta   90.00
_cell.angle_gamma   90.00
#
_symmetry.space_group_name_H-M   'P 1'
#
loop_
_entity.id
_entity.type
_entity.pdbx_description
1 polymer ?
#
loop_
_entity_poly.entity_id
_entity_poly.type
_entity_poly.pdbx_seq_one_letter_code
_entity_poly.pdbx_strand_id
1 'polypeptide(L)'
;PWSLPLFVLVALLAPIAFIVRCAVLVPIGAVFPPVRRFFWERFSALSINPQFRRRPPEGEMKPRVFWQELGGFVWSWALIGSVFAFGWRPLLIALAVVSLTAVLNQLRTLVAHLWENEGDPMTVTAQFLDSVNVPPPGIAAELWAPVGLRYHALHHLMPSMPYHSLPEAHRRLKRELGENSTYDGANHPGMLYLVGRIARSTMRVR
;
A
#
# COMPACT_ATOMS: atom_id res chain seq x y z
N PRO A 1 -16.40 -6.71 1.31
CA PRO A 1 -16.68 -6.17 2.68
C PRO A 1 -15.55 -6.40 3.71
N TRP A 2 -15.14 -7.64 4.01
CA TRP A 2 -14.16 -7.90 5.08
C TRP A 2 -12.69 -7.72 4.69
N SER A 3 -12.38 -7.70 3.39
CA SER A 3 -11.01 -7.61 2.88
C SER A 3 -10.33 -6.30 3.24
N LEU A 4 -11.05 -5.17 3.31
CA LEU A 4 -10.44 -3.85 3.57
C LEU A 4 -9.98 -3.67 5.03
N PRO A 5 -10.80 -3.97 6.07
CA PRO A 5 -10.31 -3.97 7.44
C PRO A 5 -9.21 -5.01 7.67
N LEU A 6 -9.37 -6.21 7.09
CA LEU A 6 -8.37 -7.27 7.21
C LEU A 6 -7.03 -6.85 6.58
N PHE A 7 -7.06 -6.20 5.42
CA PHE A 7 -5.87 -5.68 4.74
C PHE A 7 -5.05 -4.81 5.71
N VAL A 8 -5.70 -3.81 6.32
CA VAL A 8 -5.05 -2.89 7.28
C VAL A 8 -4.51 -3.62 8.51
N LEU A 9 -5.29 -4.53 9.10
CA LEU A 9 -4.87 -5.24 10.31
C LEU A 9 -3.71 -6.21 10.06
N VAL A 10 -3.71 -6.90 8.91
CA VAL A 10 -2.63 -7.81 8.50
C VAL A 10 -1.31 -7.05 8.31
N ALA A 11 -1.35 -5.74 8.03
CA ALA A 11 -0.15 -4.91 7.93
C ALA A 11 0.71 -4.92 9.23
N LEU A 12 0.09 -5.10 10.40
CA LEU A 12 0.81 -5.24 11.67
C LEU A 12 1.76 -6.44 11.67
N LEU A 13 1.42 -7.48 10.92
CA LEU A 13 2.22 -8.69 10.81
C LEU A 13 3.28 -8.60 9.72
N ALA A 14 3.36 -7.50 8.94
CA ALA A 14 4.27 -7.37 7.82
C ALA A 14 5.74 -7.68 8.15
N PRO A 15 6.36 -7.11 9.21
CA PRO A 15 7.76 -7.40 9.50
C PRO A 15 7.99 -8.84 10.00
N ILE A 16 7.03 -9.40 10.76
CA ILE A 16 7.08 -10.80 11.21
C ILE A 16 6.94 -11.74 10.00
N ALA A 17 5.97 -11.48 9.13
CA ALA A 17 5.74 -12.24 7.90
C ALA A 17 6.94 -12.16 6.96
N PHE A 18 7.63 -11.01 6.88
CA PHE A 18 8.89 -10.88 6.15
C PHE A 18 9.96 -11.81 6.72
N ILE A 19 10.17 -11.81 8.06
CA ILE A 19 11.15 -12.69 8.71
C ILE A 19 10.81 -14.16 8.45
N VAL A 20 9.56 -14.58 8.69
CA VAL A 20 9.12 -15.97 8.45
C VAL A 20 9.29 -16.36 6.99
N ARG A 21 8.88 -15.50 6.06
CA ARG A 21 9.02 -15.77 4.62
C ARG A 21 10.49 -15.97 4.25
N CYS A 22 11.35 -15.04 4.63
CA CYS A 22 12.75 -15.03 4.20
C CYS A 22 13.59 -16.07 4.94
N ALA A 23 13.45 -16.22 6.27
CA ALA A 23 14.26 -17.14 7.06
C ALA A 23 13.81 -18.60 6.92
N VAL A 24 12.53 -18.86 6.66
CA VAL A 24 11.94 -20.21 6.67
C VAL A 24 11.37 -20.61 5.30
N LEU A 25 10.44 -19.83 4.73
CA LEU A 25 9.75 -20.27 3.50
C LEU A 25 10.64 -20.25 2.26
N VAL A 26 11.55 -19.28 2.14
CA VAL A 26 12.51 -19.20 1.03
C VAL A 26 13.41 -20.45 0.97
N PRO A 27 14.15 -20.84 2.03
CA PRO A 27 14.98 -22.04 1.97
C PRO A 27 14.16 -23.33 1.81
N ILE A 28 13.01 -23.46 2.47
CA ILE A 28 12.12 -24.60 2.26
C ILE A 28 11.64 -24.65 0.80
N GLY A 29 11.24 -23.52 0.22
CA GLY A 29 10.82 -23.45 -1.18
C GLY A 29 11.93 -23.69 -2.19
N ALA A 30 13.20 -23.48 -1.82
CA ALA A 30 14.33 -23.87 -2.64
C ALA A 30 14.44 -25.40 -2.77
N VAL A 31 14.01 -26.14 -1.74
CA VAL A 31 14.01 -27.62 -1.72
C VAL A 31 12.68 -28.20 -2.22
N PHE A 32 11.55 -27.58 -1.88
CA PHE A 32 10.20 -28.07 -2.15
C PHE A 32 9.43 -27.12 -3.09
N PRO A 33 9.35 -27.44 -4.40
CA PRO A 33 8.68 -26.59 -5.39
C PRO A 33 7.21 -26.22 -5.07
N PRO A 34 6.38 -27.09 -4.47
CA PRO A 34 5.01 -26.72 -4.10
C PRO A 34 4.95 -25.58 -3.07
N VAL A 35 5.88 -25.56 -2.12
CA VAL A 35 5.98 -24.49 -1.12
C VAL A 35 6.38 -23.18 -1.80
N ARG A 36 7.35 -23.22 -2.72
CA ARG A 36 7.76 -22.04 -3.52
C ARG A 36 6.60 -21.45 -4.30
N ARG A 37 5.85 -22.29 -5.02
CA ARG A 37 4.67 -21.85 -5.77
C ARG A 37 3.65 -21.18 -4.86
N PHE A 38 3.32 -21.83 -3.74
CA PHE A 38 2.31 -21.33 -2.80
C PHE A 38 2.66 -19.95 -2.24
N PHE A 39 3.87 -19.76 -1.68
CA PHE A 39 4.23 -18.46 -1.11
C PHE A 39 4.51 -17.41 -2.17
N TRP A 40 5.02 -17.80 -3.35
CA TRP A 40 5.21 -16.87 -4.44
C TRP A 40 3.87 -16.30 -4.91
N GLU A 41 2.89 -17.15 -5.16
CA GLU A 41 1.60 -16.72 -5.68
C GLU A 41 0.83 -15.85 -4.68
N ARG A 42 0.91 -16.17 -3.38
CA ARG A 42 0.03 -15.59 -2.35
C ARG A 42 0.69 -14.59 -1.40
N PHE A 43 1.99 -14.73 -1.13
CA PHE A 43 2.70 -14.00 -0.07
C PHE A 43 3.92 -13.23 -0.58
N SER A 44 4.07 -13.04 -1.90
CA SER A 44 5.15 -12.23 -2.49
C SER A 44 4.71 -10.83 -2.91
N ALA A 45 3.42 -10.50 -2.78
CA ALA A 45 2.86 -9.19 -3.08
C ALA A 45 1.94 -8.73 -1.95
N LEU A 46 2.00 -7.45 -1.63
CA LEU A 46 1.04 -6.82 -0.73
C LEU A 46 -0.20 -6.44 -1.54
N SER A 47 -1.18 -7.34 -1.58
CA SER A 47 -2.41 -7.20 -2.38
C SER A 47 -3.64 -7.08 -1.48
N ILE A 48 -4.54 -6.17 -1.82
CA ILE A 48 -5.87 -6.05 -1.18
C ILE A 48 -6.77 -7.23 -1.58
N ASN A 49 -6.65 -7.70 -2.83
CA ASN A 49 -7.42 -8.84 -3.31
C ASN A 49 -6.79 -10.16 -2.81
N PRO A 50 -7.45 -10.94 -1.93
CA PRO A 50 -6.93 -12.21 -1.41
C PRO A 50 -6.91 -13.33 -2.47
N GLN A 51 -7.66 -13.17 -3.56
CA GLN A 51 -7.68 -14.11 -4.68
C GLN A 51 -6.51 -13.89 -5.64
N PHE A 52 -5.78 -12.78 -5.52
CA PHE A 52 -4.63 -12.48 -6.37
C PHE A 52 -3.59 -13.61 -6.33
N ARG A 53 -3.12 -14.02 -7.50
CA ARG A 53 -2.01 -14.96 -7.69
C ARG A 53 -0.95 -14.31 -8.56
N ARG A 54 0.25 -14.11 -8.00
CA ARG A 54 1.36 -13.54 -8.76
C ARG A 54 1.89 -14.53 -9.78
N ARG A 55 2.03 -14.09 -11.04
CA ARG A 55 2.71 -14.85 -12.10
C ARG A 55 4.18 -15.15 -11.72
N PRO A 56 4.75 -16.28 -12.15
CA PRO A 56 6.16 -16.58 -11.90
C PRO A 56 7.10 -15.51 -12.48
N PRO A 57 8.31 -15.33 -11.92
CA PRO A 57 9.27 -14.38 -12.47
C PRO A 57 9.81 -14.89 -13.82
N GLU A 58 9.88 -14.00 -14.80
CA GLU A 58 10.31 -14.28 -16.18
C GLU A 58 11.50 -13.40 -16.57
N GLY A 59 12.30 -13.85 -17.55
CA GLY A 59 13.45 -13.10 -18.06
C GLY A 59 14.40 -12.60 -16.97
N GLU A 60 14.74 -11.32 -17.03
CA GLU A 60 15.64 -10.64 -16.09
C GLU A 60 15.14 -10.60 -14.63
N MET A 61 13.84 -10.85 -14.39
CA MET A 61 13.32 -10.86 -13.02
C MET A 61 13.79 -12.08 -12.24
N LYS A 62 14.11 -13.20 -12.90
CA LYS A 62 14.57 -14.43 -12.22
C LYS A 62 15.84 -14.18 -11.37
N PRO A 63 16.96 -13.66 -11.93
CA PRO A 63 18.15 -13.39 -11.13
C PRO A 63 17.92 -12.29 -10.08
N ARG A 64 17.12 -11.27 -10.38
CA ARG A 64 16.80 -10.20 -9.41
C ARG A 64 16.08 -10.76 -8.19
N VAL A 65 15.07 -11.61 -8.41
CA VAL A 65 14.33 -12.27 -7.34
C VAL A 65 15.24 -13.17 -6.51
N PHE A 66 16.14 -13.93 -7.15
CA PHE A 66 17.10 -14.76 -6.42
C PHE A 66 17.94 -13.92 -5.44
N TRP A 67 18.55 -12.83 -5.92
CA TRP A 67 19.38 -11.97 -5.07
C TRP A 67 18.58 -11.26 -3.98
N GLN A 68 17.33 -10.86 -4.25
CA GLN A 68 16.43 -10.29 -3.24
C GLN A 68 16.06 -11.32 -2.17
N GLU A 69 15.76 -12.56 -2.56
CA GLU A 69 15.42 -13.65 -1.63
C GLU A 69 16.63 -14.05 -0.79
N LEU A 70 17.83 -14.12 -1.38
CA LEU A 70 19.08 -14.39 -0.67
C LEU A 70 19.42 -13.28 0.32
N GLY A 71 19.37 -12.01 -0.12
CA GLY A 71 19.60 -10.87 0.75
C GLY A 71 18.59 -10.80 1.90
N GLY A 72 17.31 -11.06 1.61
CA GLY A 72 16.27 -11.16 2.63
C GLY A 72 16.51 -12.31 3.61
N PHE A 73 16.95 -13.48 3.15
CA PHE A 73 17.30 -14.61 4.00
C PHE A 73 18.44 -14.27 4.95
N VAL A 74 19.56 -13.75 4.43
CA VAL A 74 20.72 -13.35 5.23
C VAL A 74 20.34 -12.26 6.23
N TRP A 75 19.58 -11.25 5.80
CA TRP A 75 19.12 -10.18 6.67
C TRP A 75 18.21 -10.67 7.80
N SER A 76 17.24 -11.54 7.49
CA SER A 76 16.35 -12.09 8.52
C SER A 76 17.10 -12.92 9.56
N TRP A 77 18.09 -13.73 9.14
CA TRP A 77 18.93 -14.46 10.08
C TRP A 77 19.87 -13.55 10.87
N ALA A 78 20.37 -12.47 10.28
CA ALA A 78 21.13 -11.45 11.01
C ALA A 78 20.25 -10.78 12.09
N LEU A 79 19.00 -10.44 11.78
CA LEU A 79 18.04 -9.89 12.76
C LEU A 79 17.75 -10.89 13.89
N ILE A 80 17.50 -12.16 13.57
CA ILE A 80 17.28 -13.22 14.56
C ILE A 80 18.54 -13.38 15.44
N GLY A 81 19.73 -13.46 14.81
CA GLY A 81 21.00 -13.61 15.49
C GLY A 81 21.38 -12.40 16.38
N SER A 82 20.93 -11.20 16.00
CA SER A 82 21.18 -9.96 16.75
C SER A 82 20.68 -10.02 18.20
N VAL A 83 19.67 -10.87 18.48
CA VAL A 83 19.14 -11.10 19.83
C VAL A 83 20.21 -11.63 20.78
N PHE A 84 21.17 -12.42 20.30
CA PHE A 84 22.25 -12.95 21.12
C PHE A 84 23.33 -11.91 21.43
N ALA A 85 23.48 -10.89 20.60
CA ALA A 85 24.46 -9.81 20.78
C ALA A 85 23.90 -8.60 21.54
N PHE A 86 22.62 -8.25 21.30
CA PHE A 86 22.01 -7.00 21.76
C PHE A 86 20.75 -7.21 22.61
N GLY A 87 20.35 -8.46 22.86
CA GLY A 87 19.09 -8.80 23.51
C GLY A 87 17.88 -8.67 22.59
N TRP A 88 16.71 -9.12 23.06
CA TRP A 88 15.47 -9.13 22.25
C TRP A 88 14.81 -7.75 22.11
N ARG A 89 15.08 -6.84 23.07
CA ARG A 89 14.36 -5.56 23.18
C ARG A 89 14.52 -4.65 21.96
N PRO A 90 15.73 -4.42 21.39
CA PRO A 90 15.89 -3.61 20.19
C PRO A 90 15.13 -4.17 18.99
N LEU A 91 15.15 -5.50 18.80
CA LEU A 91 14.41 -6.15 17.72
C LEU A 91 12.90 -5.94 17.86
N LEU A 92 12.33 -6.12 19.07
CA LEU A 92 10.89 -5.88 19.28
C LEU A 92 10.49 -4.42 19.04
N ILE A 93 11.33 -3.45 19.44
CA ILE A 93 11.08 -2.03 19.16
C ILE A 93 11.08 -1.80 17.65
N ALA A 94 12.07 -2.33 16.93
CA ALA A 94 12.13 -2.20 15.47
C ALA A 94 10.90 -2.84 14.79
N LEU A 95 10.50 -4.04 15.22
CA LEU A 95 9.29 -4.70 14.72
C LEU A 95 8.04 -3.85 14.97
N ALA A 96 7.87 -3.29 16.18
CA ALA A 96 6.74 -2.43 16.51
C ALA A 96 6.69 -1.18 15.64
N VAL A 97 7.83 -0.49 15.47
CA VAL A 97 7.93 0.70 14.61
C VAL A 97 7.55 0.36 13.17
N VAL A 98 8.14 -0.70 12.59
CA VAL A 98 7.86 -1.11 11.21
C VAL A 98 6.40 -1.55 11.05
N SER A 99 5.81 -2.25 12.03
CA SER A 99 4.40 -2.63 12.02
C SER A 99 3.48 -1.40 11.98
N LEU A 100 3.75 -0.38 12.80
CA LEU A 100 2.95 0.86 12.81
C LEU A 100 3.13 1.64 11.49
N THR A 101 4.36 1.73 10.97
CA THR A 101 4.61 2.32 9.66
C THR A 101 3.89 1.57 8.54
N ALA A 102 3.86 0.24 8.59
CA ALA A 102 3.15 -0.59 7.61
C ALA A 102 1.64 -0.34 7.64
N VAL A 103 1.04 -0.19 8.83
CA VAL A 103 -0.36 0.18 9.00
C VAL A 103 -0.64 1.56 8.40
N LEU A 104 0.19 2.57 8.68
CA LEU A 104 0.03 3.91 8.10
C LEU A 104 0.14 3.89 6.56
N ASN A 105 1.12 3.17 6.03
CA ASN A 105 1.28 3.00 4.58
C ASN A 105 0.08 2.28 3.95
N GLN A 106 -0.47 1.28 4.62
CA GLN A 106 -1.66 0.58 4.16
C GLN A 106 -2.92 1.43 4.23
N LEU A 107 -3.10 2.22 5.29
CA LEU A 107 -4.19 3.19 5.39
C LEU A 107 -4.11 4.19 4.23
N ARG A 108 -2.91 4.70 3.92
CA ARG A 108 -2.69 5.57 2.75
C ARG A 108 -3.14 4.88 1.45
N THR A 109 -2.70 3.64 1.22
CA THR A 109 -3.11 2.87 0.03
C THR A 109 -4.61 2.64 -0.02
N LEU A 110 -5.24 2.36 1.12
CA LEU A 110 -6.67 2.13 1.22
C LEU A 110 -7.45 3.39 0.85
N VAL A 111 -7.11 4.54 1.45
CA VAL A 111 -7.87 5.79 1.26
C VAL A 111 -7.50 6.56 -0.01
N ALA A 112 -6.53 6.09 -0.77
CA ALA A 112 -6.20 6.65 -2.08
C ALA A 112 -7.33 6.47 -3.10
N HIS A 113 -8.21 5.50 -2.85
CA HIS A 113 -9.40 5.19 -3.64
C HIS A 113 -10.63 4.99 -2.75
N LEU A 114 -11.82 5.20 -3.31
CA LEU A 114 -13.09 5.04 -2.61
C LEU A 114 -13.65 3.62 -2.68
N TRP A 115 -13.18 2.82 -3.65
CA TRP A 115 -13.57 1.42 -3.85
C TRP A 115 -15.08 1.27 -4.11
N GLU A 116 -15.70 2.22 -4.81
CA GLU A 116 -17.15 2.22 -5.04
C GLU A 116 -17.57 1.34 -6.22
N ASN A 117 -16.63 0.92 -7.06
CA ASN A 117 -16.87 0.02 -8.18
C ASN A 117 -16.75 -1.47 -7.77
N GLU A 118 -17.66 -2.30 -8.27
CA GLU A 118 -17.73 -3.74 -8.00
C GLU A 118 -17.05 -4.61 -9.08
N GLY A 119 -16.39 -3.97 -10.07
CA GLY A 119 -15.59 -4.65 -11.09
C GLY A 119 -16.01 -4.34 -12.53
N ASP A 120 -17.00 -3.47 -12.71
CA ASP A 120 -17.47 -3.06 -14.03
C ASP A 120 -16.47 -2.11 -14.71
N PRO A 121 -16.43 -2.07 -16.06
CA PRO A 121 -15.61 -1.09 -16.79
C PRO A 121 -15.96 0.35 -16.40
N MET A 122 -14.96 1.10 -15.95
CA MET A 122 -15.13 2.52 -15.57
C MET A 122 -14.60 3.45 -16.65
N THR A 123 -15.32 4.54 -16.90
CA THR A 123 -14.81 5.67 -17.68
C THR A 123 -13.63 6.33 -16.97
N VAL A 124 -12.78 7.06 -17.70
CA VAL A 124 -11.65 7.81 -17.12
C VAL A 124 -12.15 8.78 -16.04
N THR A 125 -13.27 9.46 -16.28
CA THR A 125 -13.89 10.35 -15.29
C THR A 125 -14.31 9.60 -14.03
N ALA A 126 -14.92 8.42 -14.17
CA ALA A 126 -15.30 7.62 -13.01
C ALA A 126 -14.07 7.14 -12.22
N GLN A 127 -13.00 6.71 -12.90
CA GLN A 127 -11.74 6.33 -12.23
C GLN A 127 -11.11 7.50 -11.48
N PHE A 128 -11.17 8.71 -12.06
CA PHE A 128 -10.73 9.93 -11.41
C PHE A 128 -11.56 10.24 -10.16
N LEU A 129 -12.88 10.13 -10.23
CA LEU A 129 -13.80 10.38 -9.10
C LEU A 129 -13.73 9.30 -8.01
N ASP A 130 -13.32 8.08 -8.34
CA ASP A 130 -12.98 7.05 -7.35
C ASP A 130 -11.62 7.28 -6.69
N SER A 131 -10.76 8.09 -7.31
CA SER A 131 -9.45 8.46 -6.76
C SER A 131 -9.55 9.69 -5.85
N VAL A 132 -8.62 9.82 -4.90
CA VAL A 132 -8.71 10.83 -3.84
C VAL A 132 -7.60 11.89 -3.91
N ASN A 133 -7.98 13.15 -3.76
CA ASN A 133 -7.10 14.25 -3.35
C ASN A 133 -7.43 14.68 -1.91
N VAL A 134 -6.42 15.07 -1.14
CA VAL A 134 -6.56 15.69 0.19
C VAL A 134 -5.80 17.02 0.20
N PRO A 135 -6.36 18.08 -0.41
CA PRO A 135 -5.70 19.39 -0.48
C PRO A 135 -5.70 20.13 0.88
N PRO A 136 -4.98 21.26 0.99
CA PRO A 136 -5.05 22.17 2.14
C PRO A 136 -6.51 22.56 2.52
N PRO A 137 -6.77 22.95 3.78
CA PRO A 137 -5.82 23.52 4.76
C PRO A 137 -5.16 22.53 5.73
N GLY A 138 -5.57 21.26 5.76
CA GLY A 138 -5.06 20.30 6.75
C GLY A 138 -3.59 19.89 6.53
N ILE A 139 -2.73 20.14 7.52
CA ILE A 139 -1.31 19.72 7.48
C ILE A 139 -1.11 18.21 7.67
N ALA A 140 -2.10 17.52 8.25
CA ALA A 140 -2.00 16.10 8.57
C ALA A 140 -1.73 15.24 7.31
N ALA A 141 -2.26 15.65 6.15
CA ALA A 141 -2.04 14.98 4.87
C ALA A 141 -0.57 14.93 4.48
N GLU A 142 0.25 15.90 4.86
CA GLU A 142 1.68 15.92 4.55
C GLU A 142 2.48 14.90 5.35
N LEU A 143 1.97 14.47 6.52
CA LEU A 143 2.64 13.46 7.34
C LEU A 143 2.47 12.05 6.78
N TRP A 144 1.27 11.70 6.29
CA TRP A 144 0.97 10.34 5.81
C TRP A 144 1.00 10.20 4.28
N ALA A 145 0.92 11.31 3.55
CA ALA A 145 1.05 11.38 2.09
C ALA A 145 1.96 12.55 1.67
N PRO A 146 3.26 12.50 2.01
CA PRO A 146 4.23 13.56 1.75
C PRO A 146 4.52 13.77 0.27
N VAL A 147 5.31 14.80 -0.05
CA VAL A 147 5.89 15.09 -1.38
C VAL A 147 4.89 15.17 -2.54
N GLY A 148 3.60 15.39 -2.26
CA GLY A 148 2.54 15.48 -3.26
C GLY A 148 1.69 14.22 -3.40
N LEU A 149 1.98 13.15 -2.64
CA LEU A 149 1.17 11.92 -2.63
C LEU A 149 -0.28 12.16 -2.19
N ARG A 150 -0.57 13.25 -1.47
CA ARG A 150 -1.94 13.65 -1.12
C ARG A 150 -2.80 14.02 -2.33
N TYR A 151 -2.22 14.17 -3.52
CA TYR A 151 -2.92 14.48 -4.76
C TYR A 151 -2.99 13.26 -5.68
N HIS A 152 -3.49 12.12 -5.17
CA HIS A 152 -3.49 10.85 -5.89
C HIS A 152 -4.42 10.86 -7.11
N ALA A 153 -5.61 11.46 -7.00
CA ALA A 153 -6.49 11.65 -8.16
C ALA A 153 -5.84 12.51 -9.25
N LEU A 154 -5.13 13.57 -8.84
CA LEU A 154 -4.39 14.41 -9.78
C LEU A 154 -3.25 13.67 -10.45
N HIS A 155 -2.56 12.78 -9.73
CA HIS A 155 -1.53 11.92 -10.30
C HIS A 155 -2.12 11.01 -11.38
N HIS A 156 -3.31 10.43 -11.17
CA HIS A 156 -3.98 9.65 -12.22
C HIS A 156 -4.37 10.49 -13.44
N LEU A 157 -4.75 11.76 -13.24
CA LEU A 157 -5.06 12.68 -14.33
C LEU A 157 -3.79 13.12 -15.11
N MET A 158 -2.66 13.28 -14.42
CA MET A 158 -1.39 13.74 -15.00
C MET A 158 -0.21 12.92 -14.45
N PRO A 159 -0.06 11.64 -14.84
CA PRO A 159 0.91 10.72 -14.23
C PRO A 159 2.37 11.11 -14.50
N SER A 160 2.61 11.83 -15.60
CA SER A 160 3.93 12.34 -15.97
C SER A 160 4.36 13.58 -15.17
N MET A 161 3.43 14.21 -14.43
CA MET A 161 3.76 15.37 -13.60
C MET A 161 4.54 14.91 -12.36
N PRO A 162 5.71 15.51 -12.04
CA PRO A 162 6.43 15.18 -10.83
C PRO A 162 5.56 15.45 -9.59
N TYR A 163 5.63 14.57 -8.58
CA TYR A 163 4.79 14.68 -7.38
C TYR A 163 4.92 16.06 -6.68
N HIS A 164 6.13 16.63 -6.64
CA HIS A 164 6.39 17.95 -6.05
C HIS A 164 5.70 19.10 -6.78
N SER A 165 5.30 18.92 -8.04
CA SER A 165 4.59 19.91 -8.86
C SER A 165 3.08 19.79 -8.76
N LEU A 166 2.56 18.68 -8.20
CA LEU A 166 1.12 18.45 -8.03
C LEU A 166 0.40 19.50 -7.17
N PRO A 167 0.97 20.04 -6.07
CA PRO A 167 0.31 21.10 -5.31
C PRO A 167 0.04 22.36 -6.15
N GLU A 168 1.02 22.76 -6.96
CA GLU A 168 0.90 23.93 -7.84
C GLU A 168 -0.08 23.66 -8.99
N ALA A 169 -0.02 22.45 -9.58
CA ALA A 169 -0.97 22.03 -10.60
C ALA A 169 -2.42 22.01 -10.06
N HIS A 170 -2.62 21.48 -8.85
CA HIS A 170 -3.92 21.52 -8.17
C HIS A 170 -4.43 22.95 -7.99
N ARG A 171 -3.57 23.87 -7.53
CA ARG A 171 -3.93 25.28 -7.35
C ARG A 171 -4.39 25.94 -8.65
N ARG A 172 -3.67 25.68 -9.75
CA ARG A 172 -4.05 26.20 -11.09
C ARG A 172 -5.37 25.61 -11.57
N LEU A 173 -5.52 24.29 -11.51
CA LEU A 173 -6.74 23.62 -11.96
C LEU A 173 -7.96 24.06 -11.15
N LYS A 174 -7.84 24.14 -9.82
CA LYS A 174 -8.93 24.63 -8.96
C LYS A 174 -9.33 26.07 -9.29
N ARG A 175 -8.36 26.93 -9.60
CA ARG A 175 -8.62 28.32 -10.02
C ARG A 175 -9.35 28.39 -11.36
N GLU A 176 -8.91 27.63 -12.37
CA GLU A 176 -9.49 27.70 -13.72
C GLU A 176 -10.86 26.98 -13.82
N LEU A 177 -11.03 25.86 -13.12
CA LEU A 177 -12.25 25.04 -13.22
C LEU A 177 -13.35 25.46 -12.23
N GLY A 178 -13.00 26.19 -11.18
CA GLY A 178 -13.94 26.65 -10.15
C GLY A 178 -14.43 25.54 -9.22
N GLU A 179 -15.24 25.99 -8.25
CA GLU A 179 -15.89 25.13 -7.25
C GLU A 179 -16.97 24.26 -7.90
N ASN A 180 -17.25 23.09 -7.33
CA ASN A 180 -18.24 22.12 -7.82
C ASN A 180 -17.97 21.57 -9.23
N SER A 181 -16.78 21.81 -9.79
CA SER A 181 -16.33 21.14 -11.01
C SER A 181 -16.12 19.64 -10.76
N THR A 182 -16.12 18.84 -11.82
CA THR A 182 -15.77 17.41 -11.73
C THR A 182 -14.41 17.20 -11.07
N TYR A 183 -13.46 18.13 -11.27
CA TYR A 183 -12.17 18.11 -10.60
C TYR A 183 -12.30 18.23 -9.07
N ASP A 184 -13.18 19.12 -8.61
CA ASP A 184 -13.40 19.36 -7.19
C ASP A 184 -14.06 18.15 -6.50
N GLY A 185 -14.82 17.34 -7.24
CA GLY A 185 -15.47 16.13 -6.73
C GLY A 185 -14.52 15.05 -6.18
N ALA A 186 -13.24 15.08 -6.56
CA ALA A 186 -12.20 14.18 -6.04
C ALA A 186 -11.49 14.72 -4.78
N ASN A 187 -11.82 15.93 -4.32
CA ASN A 187 -11.19 16.54 -3.14
C ASN A 187 -11.92 16.15 -1.85
N HIS A 188 -11.17 15.66 -0.87
CA HIS A 188 -11.70 15.19 0.40
C HIS A 188 -10.95 15.81 1.59
N PRO A 189 -11.61 15.98 2.75
CA PRO A 189 -11.05 16.74 3.88
C PRO A 189 -9.93 16.00 4.63
N GLY A 190 -9.84 14.68 4.55
CA GLY A 190 -8.74 13.93 5.16
C GLY A 190 -9.02 12.46 5.48
N MET A 191 -8.00 11.81 6.06
CA MET A 191 -7.97 10.38 6.38
C MET A 191 -9.20 9.91 7.17
N LEU A 192 -9.57 10.60 8.26
CA LEU A 192 -10.69 10.17 9.10
C LEU A 192 -12.03 10.15 8.35
N TYR A 193 -12.27 11.15 7.51
CA TYR A 193 -13.45 11.21 6.67
C TYR A 193 -13.47 10.04 5.67
N LEU A 194 -12.34 9.77 5.01
CA LEU A 194 -12.21 8.72 4.00
C LEU A 194 -12.38 7.33 4.62
N VAL A 195 -11.73 7.06 5.75
CA VAL A 195 -11.92 5.81 6.51
C VAL A 195 -13.38 5.66 6.91
N GLY A 196 -14.03 6.71 7.42
CA GLY A 196 -15.46 6.67 7.78
C GLY A 196 -16.39 6.47 6.57
N ARG A 197 -16.04 7.02 5.41
CA ARG A 197 -16.79 6.79 4.15
C ARG A 197 -16.67 5.34 3.70
N ILE A 198 -15.45 4.82 3.60
CA ILE A 198 -15.17 3.44 3.20
C ILE A 198 -15.80 2.45 4.20
N ALA A 199 -15.66 2.69 5.50
CA ALA A 199 -16.26 1.85 6.53
C ALA A 199 -17.79 1.78 6.36
N ARG A 200 -18.46 2.92 6.11
CA ARG A 200 -19.91 2.95 5.88
C ARG A 200 -20.33 2.27 4.58
N SER A 201 -19.60 2.47 3.48
CA SER A 201 -19.92 1.81 2.20
C SER A 201 -19.70 0.30 2.27
N THR A 202 -18.72 -0.14 3.07
CA THR A 202 -18.31 -1.54 3.19
C THR A 202 -19.16 -2.33 4.18
N MET A 203 -19.62 -1.69 5.27
CA MET A 203 -20.41 -2.34 6.34
C MET A 203 -21.92 -2.24 6.13
N ARG A 204 -22.40 -1.34 5.28
CA ARG A 204 -23.78 -1.41 4.79
C ARG A 204 -23.82 -2.55 3.78
N VAL A 205 -24.35 -3.69 4.23
CA VAL A 205 -24.82 -4.76 3.34
C VAL A 205 -25.73 -4.08 2.31
N ARG A 206 -25.32 -4.10 1.04
CA ARG A 206 -26.26 -3.92 -0.06
C ARG A 206 -26.96 -5.26 -0.28
#